data_AF-A0A7J9PW02-F1
#
_entry.id   AF-A0A7J9PW02-F1
#
_cell.length_a   1.000
_cell.length_b   1.000
_cell.length_c   1.000
_cell.angle_alpha   90.00
_cell.angle_beta   90.00
_cell.angle_gamma   90.00
#
_symmetry.space_group_name_H-M   'P 1'
#
loop_
_entity.id
_entity.type
_entity.pdbx_description
1 polymer ?
#
loop_
_entity_poly.entity_id
_entity_poly.type
_entity_poly.pdbx_seq_one_letter_code
_entity_poly.pdbx_strand_id
1 'polypeptide(L)'
;MDSAKIWSIAKRRGFIWPAVEIYGGLAGFYDYGHLGAMLKRKWENLWLKYFLNLGDYYLIDPVNILPESSLKASGHTEHFTDIL
;
A
#
# COMPACT_ATOMS: atom_id res chain seq x y z
N MET A 1 12.95 2.09 -20.05
CA MET A 1 13.81 2.64 -18.97
C MET A 1 14.05 1.52 -17.99
N ASP A 2 15.30 1.27 -17.62
CA ASP A 2 15.68 0.17 -16.72
C ASP A 2 15.09 0.33 -15.30
N SER A 3 14.72 -0.77 -14.65
CA SER A 3 14.07 -0.78 -13.32
C SER A 3 14.99 -0.22 -12.25
N ALA A 4 16.29 -0.54 -12.31
CA ALA A 4 17.29 0.01 -11.40
C ALA A 4 17.41 1.53 -11.56
N LYS A 5 17.32 2.04 -12.79
CA LYS A 5 17.29 3.48 -13.07
C LYS A 5 16.05 4.16 -12.47
N ILE A 6 14.87 3.54 -12.56
CA ILE A 6 13.63 4.06 -11.93
C ILE A 6 13.79 4.12 -10.41
N TRP A 7 14.24 3.03 -9.80
CA TRP A 7 14.46 2.93 -8.36
C TRP A 7 15.42 4.02 -7.85
N SER A 8 16.53 4.19 -8.56
CA SER A 8 17.54 5.20 -8.26
C SER A 8 16.98 6.62 -8.29
N ILE A 9 16.11 6.94 -9.25
CA ILE A 9 15.44 8.24 -9.32
C ILE A 9 14.42 8.39 -8.21
N ALA A 10 13.60 7.37 -7.95
CA ALA A 10 12.55 7.38 -6.93
C ALA A 10 13.13 7.63 -5.53
N LYS A 11 14.22 6.95 -5.17
CA LYS A 11 14.97 7.21 -3.92
C LYS A 11 15.52 8.64 -3.88
N ARG A 12 16.30 9.06 -4.89
CA ARG A 12 16.97 10.38 -4.90
C ARG A 12 16.00 11.56 -4.88
N ARG A 13 14.81 11.39 -5.45
CA ARG A 13 13.79 12.46 -5.55
C ARG A 13 12.79 12.45 -4.40
N GLY A 14 12.90 11.52 -3.45
CA GLY A 14 12.01 11.48 -2.29
C GLY A 14 10.62 10.92 -2.57
N PHE A 15 10.54 9.89 -3.41
CA PHE A 15 9.31 9.12 -3.62
C PHE A 15 9.20 7.94 -2.66
N ILE A 16 10.22 7.10 -2.55
CA ILE A 16 10.12 5.86 -1.77
C ILE A 16 11.50 5.41 -1.27
N TRP A 17 11.54 4.85 -0.06
CA TRP A 17 12.70 4.21 0.55
C TRP A 17 12.31 2.88 1.21
N PRO A 18 13.23 1.91 1.35
CA PRO A 18 13.05 0.77 2.24
C PRO A 18 12.75 1.28 3.66
N ALA A 19 11.73 0.71 4.29
CA ALA A 19 11.43 1.07 5.67
C ALA A 19 12.61 0.67 6.57
N VAL A 20 12.84 1.47 7.62
CA VAL A 20 13.91 1.27 8.62
C VAL A 20 15.31 1.05 8.02
N GLU A 21 15.61 1.72 6.89
CA GLU A 21 16.85 1.55 6.12
C GLU A 21 18.12 1.67 6.98
N ILE A 22 18.17 2.61 7.93
CA ILE A 22 19.33 2.82 8.81
C ILE A 22 19.57 1.68 9.82
N TYR A 23 18.59 0.79 10.00
CA TYR A 23 18.67 -0.40 10.86
C TYR A 23 18.83 -1.70 10.07
N GLY A 24 19.14 -1.62 8.77
CA GLY A 24 19.33 -2.79 7.89
C GLY A 24 18.14 -3.06 6.96
N GLY A 25 17.07 -2.28 7.06
CA GLY A 25 15.88 -2.42 6.22
C GLY A 25 14.97 -3.58 6.64
N LEU A 26 13.69 -3.47 6.29
CA LEU A 26 12.72 -4.54 6.49
C LEU A 26 12.13 -4.96 5.14
N ALA A 27 12.43 -6.19 4.71
CA ALA A 27 11.96 -6.71 3.43
C ALA A 27 10.43 -6.69 3.34
N GLY A 28 9.91 -6.16 2.24
CA GLY A 28 8.47 -5.99 2.02
C GLY A 28 7.87 -4.68 2.53
N PHE A 29 8.62 -3.86 3.27
CA PHE A 29 8.13 -2.59 3.84
C PHE A 29 8.87 -1.39 3.26
N TYR A 30 8.12 -0.30 3.04
CA TYR A 30 8.62 0.92 2.40
C TYR A 30 8.00 2.18 2.99
N ASP A 31 8.80 3.24 3.07
CA ASP A 31 8.37 4.57 3.48
C ASP A 31 8.20 5.47 2.26
N TYR A 32 7.06 6.16 2.17
CA TYR A 32 6.84 7.17 1.14
C TYR A 32 7.44 8.51 1.59
N GLY A 33 8.35 9.05 0.76
CA GLY A 33 8.88 10.39 0.98
C GLY A 33 7.91 11.50 0.65
N HIS A 34 8.32 12.76 0.82
CA HIS A 34 7.44 13.92 0.61
C HIS A 34 6.71 13.88 -0.76
N LEU A 35 7.44 13.69 -1.86
CA LEU A 35 6.83 13.61 -3.19
C LEU A 35 6.01 12.33 -3.37
N GLY A 36 6.44 11.22 -2.78
CA GLY A 36 5.73 9.94 -2.85
C GLY A 36 4.40 9.97 -2.10
N ALA A 37 4.37 10.53 -0.90
CA ALA A 37 3.19 10.68 -0.09
C ALA A 37 2.17 11.62 -0.77
N MET A 38 2.63 12.74 -1.34
CA MET A 38 1.79 13.63 -2.14
C MET A 38 1.22 12.93 -3.37
N LEU A 39 2.07 12.18 -4.10
CA LEU A 39 1.64 11.42 -5.28
C LEU A 39 0.60 10.35 -4.90
N LYS A 40 0.87 9.56 -3.85
CA LYS A 40 -0.04 8.52 -3.33
C LYS A 40 -1.40 9.13 -2.99
N ARG A 41 -1.42 10.22 -2.22
CA ARG A 41 -2.66 10.91 -1.86
C ARG A 41 -3.41 11.46 -3.08
N LYS A 42 -2.70 12.04 -4.05
CA LYS A 42 -3.30 12.52 -5.30
C LYS A 42 -3.96 11.37 -6.07
N TRP A 43 -3.30 10.22 -6.11
CA TRP A 43 -3.82 9.02 -6.78
C TRP A 43 -5.05 8.46 -6.08
N GLU A 44 -5.01 8.30 -4.75
CA GLU A 44 -6.16 7.88 -3.94
C GLU A 44 -7.37 8.80 -4.15
N ASN A 45 -7.15 10.12 -4.11
CA ASN A 45 -8.21 11.11 -4.31
C ASN A 45 -8.81 11.05 -5.72
N LEU A 46 -7.97 10.83 -6.75
CA LEU A 46 -8.43 10.67 -8.13
C LEU A 46 -9.30 9.40 -8.26
N TRP A 47 -8.84 8.30 -7.67
CA TRP A 47 -9.55 7.03 -7.68
C TRP A 47 -10.92 7.16 -6.98
N LEU A 48 -10.94 7.70 -5.76
CA LEU A 48 -12.18 7.92 -5.01
C LEU A 48 -13.15 8.81 -5.79
N LYS A 49 -12.67 9.93 -6.33
CA LYS A 49 -13.49 10.83 -7.16
C LYS A 49 -14.08 10.11 -8.35
N TYR A 50 -13.31 9.27 -9.03
CA TYR A 50 -13.79 8.53 -10.20
C TYR A 50 -14.93 7.58 -9.82
N PHE A 51 -14.70 6.68 -8.86
CA PHE A 51 -15.68 5.64 -8.53
C PHE A 51 -16.93 6.17 -7.83
N LEU A 52 -16.79 7.13 -6.91
CA LEU A 52 -17.95 7.71 -6.23
C LEU A 52 -18.86 8.52 -7.17
N ASN A 53 -18.33 9.00 -8.30
CA ASN A 53 -19.11 9.69 -9.31
C ASN A 53 -19.89 8.74 -10.26
N LEU A 54 -19.63 7.43 -10.22
CA LEU A 54 -20.35 6.46 -11.06
C LEU A 54 -21.77 6.15 -10.54
N GLY A 55 -22.12 6.57 -9.32
CA GLY A 55 -23.36 6.22 -8.65
C GLY A 55 -23.27 4.86 -7.93
N ASP A 56 -24.07 4.66 -6.89
CA ASP A 56 -24.22 3.41 -6.13
C ASP A 56 -22.98 2.87 -5.38
N TYR A 57 -21.94 3.69 -5.21
CA TYR A 57 -20.78 3.38 -4.35
C TYR A 57 -20.82 4.19 -3.06
N TYR A 58 -20.62 3.51 -1.93
CA TYR A 58 -20.54 4.12 -0.60
C TYR A 58 -19.16 3.86 -0.01
N LEU A 59 -18.45 4.94 0.31
CA LEU A 59 -17.14 4.84 0.96
C LEU A 59 -17.32 4.48 2.45
N ILE A 60 -16.60 3.45 2.89
CA ILE A 60 -16.47 3.05 4.31
C ILE A 60 -15.00 3.00 4.68
N ASP A 61 -14.67 3.28 5.94
CA ASP A 61 -13.30 3.20 6.49
C ASP A 61 -13.28 2.23 7.69
N PRO A 62 -12.96 0.94 7.47
CA PRO A 62 -12.98 -0.07 8.51
C PRO A 62 -11.70 -0.07 9.36
N VAL A 63 -11.76 -0.76 10.51
CA VAL A 63 -10.58 -1.00 11.35
C VAL A 63 -9.64 -2.01 10.71
N ASN A 64 -8.33 -1.85 10.93
CA ASN A 64 -7.31 -2.79 10.45
C ASN A 64 -7.10 -4.01 11.38
N ILE A 65 -7.45 -3.87 12.66
CA ILE A 65 -7.34 -4.96 13.64
C ILE A 65 -8.67 -5.69 13.69
N LEU A 66 -8.67 -6.95 13.27
CA LEU A 66 -9.86 -7.80 13.21
C LEU A 66 -9.80 -8.92 14.26
N PRO A 67 -10.95 -9.33 14.84
CA PRO A 67 -10.99 -10.51 15.69
C PRO A 67 -10.73 -11.77 14.85
N GLU A 68 -10.06 -12.75 15.46
CA GLU A 68 -9.70 -14.01 14.79
C GLU A 68 -10.92 -14.73 14.18
N SER A 69 -12.08 -14.67 14.85
CA SER A 69 -13.32 -15.28 14.37
C SER A 69 -13.74 -14.78 12.98
N SER A 70 -13.49 -13.51 12.65
CA SER A 70 -13.78 -12.95 11.32
C SER A 70 -12.86 -13.51 10.24
N LEU A 71 -11.58 -13.71 10.56
CA LEU A 71 -10.60 -14.29 9.64
C LEU A 71 -10.84 -15.79 9.42
N LYS A 72 -11.29 -16.50 10.46
CA LYS A 72 -11.73 -17.90 10.37
C LYS A 72 -12.97 -18.03 9.50
N ALA A 73 -14.03 -17.26 9.79
CA ALA A 73 -15.29 -17.33 9.05
C ALA A 73 -15.14 -17.01 7.56
N SER A 74 -14.16 -16.16 7.20
CA SER A 74 -13.85 -15.84 5.81
C SER A 74 -12.86 -16.81 5.13
N GLY A 75 -12.36 -17.82 5.84
CA GLY A 75 -11.44 -18.84 5.31
C GLY A 75 -9.97 -18.42 5.22
N HIS A 76 -9.61 -17.20 5.65
CA HIS A 76 -8.24 -16.70 5.55
C HIS A 76 -7.24 -17.56 6.33
N THR A 77 -7.65 -18.09 7.48
CA THR A 77 -6.78 -18.93 8.32
C THR A 77 -6.42 -20.27 7.69
N GLU A 78 -7.19 -20.74 6.72
CA GLU A 78 -6.99 -22.04 6.06
C GLU A 78 -6.40 -21.92 4.66
N HIS A 79 -6.66 -20.80 3.97
CA HIS A 79 -6.37 -20.68 2.54
C HIS A 79 -5.40 -19.56 2.16
N PHE A 80 -5.11 -18.60 3.04
CA PHE A 80 -4.16 -17.53 2.75
C PHE A 80 -2.71 -17.99 3.00
N THR A 81 -2.27 -18.98 2.22
CA THR A 81 -0.93 -19.56 2.27
C THR A 81 -0.42 -19.84 0.85
N ASP A 82 0.84 -19.49 0.60
CA ASP A 82 1.56 -19.88 -0.61
C ASP A 82 2.29 -21.21 -0.38
N ILE A 83 2.64 -21.94 -1.45
CA ILE A 83 3.51 -23.13 -1.36
C ILE A 83 4.95 -22.66 -1.12
N LEU A 84 5.59 -23.21 -0.09
CA LEU A 84 6.99 -22.95 0.24
C LEU A 84 7.97 -23.69 -0.66
#